data_AF-A0A0F9MZ58-F1
#
_entry.id   AF-A0A0F9MZ58-F1
#
_cell.length_a   1.000
_cell.length_b   1.000
_cell.length_c   1.000
_cell.angle_alpha   90.00
_cell.angle_beta   90.00
_cell.angle_gamma   90.00
#
_symmetry.space_group_name_H-M   'P 1'
#
loop_
_entity.id
_entity.type
_entity.pdbx_description
1 polymer ?
#
loop_
_entity_poly.entity_id
_entity_poly.type
_entity_poly.pdbx_seq_one_letter_code
_entity_poly.pdbx_strand_id
1 'polypeptide(L)'
;MALSGQEVIHNLALGHVGDTEVADTAPSRALKQNLLCIRYYDQARDLTLRSHPWNEAKKRVIIAQDDDDAIFGYDRRYTLPEDALRVLSVNDSLGADRRNRADGVHDWEVEDGKILANAGEIPQTWTTSTKYIAGEYVSTTAETWATSTAYVIGQYVTDGTTTYEVLVAHTSDTIANDVTSGNLDTGVTGTTGSHSVPTTYTSGATVLADINSSNLTAVGSVARIIFVEYIQQLTDTTKFSTNLKEAIGEQLAIKIITALTNDTKGKVDLINKFERLTMPKARSVDGAEGKPKPIFNSEWIRARTSGTRSYWG
;
A
#
# COMPACT_ATOMS: atom_id res chain seq x y z
N MET A 1 5.75 32.64 16.36
CA MET A 1 5.06 31.59 15.60
C MET A 1 5.71 30.26 15.99
N ALA A 2 4.95 29.20 16.24
CA ALA A 2 5.56 27.90 16.55
C ALA A 2 6.20 27.32 15.27
N LEU A 3 7.37 26.70 15.40
CA LEU A 3 8.03 26.01 14.30
C LEU A 3 7.19 24.83 13.82
N SER A 4 7.13 24.63 12.51
CA SER A 4 6.60 23.42 11.88
C SER A 4 7.45 22.20 12.24
N GLY A 5 6.88 20.99 12.12
CA GLY A 5 7.60 19.76 12.45
C GLY A 5 8.84 19.54 11.58
N GLN A 6 8.83 20.00 10.33
CA GLN A 6 10.00 19.94 9.45
C GLN A 6 11.09 20.95 9.88
N GLU A 7 10.73 22.16 10.28
CA GLU A 7 11.68 23.16 10.80
C GLU A 7 12.37 22.67 12.07
N VAL A 8 11.65 21.98 12.95
CA VAL A 8 12.24 21.35 14.15
C VAL A 8 13.33 20.35 13.75
N ILE A 9 13.12 19.54 12.72
CA ILE A 9 14.12 18.56 12.23
C ILE A 9 15.31 19.27 11.59
N HIS A 10 15.09 20.34 10.82
CA HIS A 10 16.18 21.13 10.25
C HIS A 10 17.06 21.75 11.34
N ASN A 11 16.44 22.34 12.38
CA ASN A 11 17.17 22.92 13.51
C ASN A 11 17.91 21.86 14.32
N LEU A 12 17.34 20.66 14.47
CA LEU A 12 18.01 19.52 15.08
C LEU A 12 19.26 19.10 14.31
N ALA A 13 19.17 19.04 12.98
CA ALA A 13 20.31 18.73 12.11
C ALA A 13 21.42 19.78 12.21
N LEU A 14 21.07 21.07 12.19
CA LEU A 14 22.04 22.17 12.33
C LEU A 14 22.70 22.20 13.70
N GLY A 15 21.96 21.86 14.76
CA GLY A 15 22.52 21.68 16.10
C GLY A 15 23.61 20.61 16.17
N HIS A 16 23.44 19.48 15.47
CA HIS A 16 24.49 18.44 15.37
C HIS A 16 25.73 18.90 14.60
N VAL A 17 25.57 19.83 13.65
CA VAL A 17 26.69 20.45 12.90
C VAL A 17 27.38 21.55 13.72
N GLY A 18 26.69 22.14 14.70
CA GLY A 18 27.17 23.26 15.49
C GLY A 18 26.92 24.63 14.85
N ASP A 19 25.90 24.73 13.97
CA ASP A 19 25.49 25.98 13.31
C ASP A 19 24.19 26.54 13.95
N THR A 20 23.90 27.83 13.73
CA THR A 20 22.77 28.54 14.36
C THR A 20 21.41 28.28 13.70
N GLU A 21 20.36 28.55 14.46
CA GLU A 21 18.92 28.30 14.22
C GLU A 21 18.37 28.87 12.91
N VAL A 22 17.48 28.11 12.24
CA VAL A 22 16.60 28.61 11.19
C VAL A 22 15.36 29.22 11.84
N ALA A 23 15.23 30.54 11.74
CA ALA A 23 13.96 31.22 11.90
C ALA A 23 13.37 31.54 10.52
N ASP A 24 12.15 31.05 10.28
CA ASP A 24 11.25 31.41 9.17
C ASP A 24 11.52 30.72 7.81
N THR A 25 10.59 29.84 7.40
CA THR A 25 10.55 29.18 6.09
C THR A 25 9.76 29.92 5.00
N ALA A 26 9.20 31.11 5.27
CA ALA A 26 8.89 32.05 4.19
C ALA A 26 10.23 32.60 3.63
N PRO A 27 10.38 32.87 2.33
CA PRO A 27 11.61 32.68 1.54
C PRO A 27 12.85 33.41 2.09
N SER A 28 13.44 32.88 3.16
CA SER A 28 14.84 32.97 3.51
C SER A 28 15.60 31.95 2.65
N ARG A 29 15.37 31.98 1.33
CA ARG A 29 16.22 31.32 0.32
C ARG A 29 17.67 31.87 0.35
N ALA A 30 17.98 32.81 1.24
CA ALA A 30 19.25 33.52 1.32
C ALA A 30 20.33 32.80 2.15
N LEU A 31 19.97 31.90 3.09
CA LEU A 31 20.96 31.20 3.91
C LEU A 31 21.31 29.83 3.31
N LYS A 32 22.62 29.60 3.12
CA LYS A 32 23.17 28.37 2.57
C LYS A 32 22.71 27.12 3.35
N GLN A 33 22.59 27.25 4.67
CA GLN A 33 22.10 26.22 5.60
C GLN A 33 20.71 25.73 5.23
N ASN A 34 19.75 26.66 5.10
CA ASN A 34 18.35 26.32 4.82
C ASN A 34 18.20 25.64 3.46
N LEU A 35 18.92 26.15 2.44
CA LEU A 35 18.92 25.53 1.11
C LEU A 35 19.46 24.09 1.11
N LEU A 36 20.48 23.81 1.93
CA LEU A 36 21.03 22.47 2.06
C LEU A 36 20.09 21.54 2.82
N CYS A 37 19.47 22.02 3.91
CA CYS A 37 18.47 21.25 4.66
C CYS A 37 17.30 20.85 3.76
N ILE A 38 16.69 21.81 3.05
CA ILE A 38 15.58 21.55 2.11
C ILE A 38 15.99 20.56 1.02
N ARG A 39 17.18 20.75 0.42
CA ARG A 39 17.67 19.89 -0.67
C ARG A 39 17.81 18.43 -0.26
N TYR A 40 18.28 18.17 0.95
CA TYR A 40 18.63 16.82 1.40
C TYR A 40 17.60 16.19 2.33
N TYR A 41 16.56 16.93 2.74
CA TYR A 41 15.55 16.46 3.68
C TYR A 41 14.85 15.19 3.21
N ASP A 42 14.28 15.20 2.00
CA ASP A 42 13.55 14.04 1.47
C ASP A 42 14.46 12.81 1.36
N GLN A 43 15.70 13.01 0.93
CA GLN A 43 16.68 11.93 0.86
C GLN A 43 17.05 11.39 2.24
N ALA A 44 17.23 12.25 3.24
CA ALA A 44 17.53 11.83 4.61
C ALA A 44 16.36 11.06 5.23
N ARG A 45 15.13 11.57 5.06
CA ARG A 45 13.89 10.92 5.49
C ARG A 45 13.74 9.54 4.85
N ASP A 46 13.78 9.46 3.52
CA ASP A 46 13.48 8.23 2.81
C ASP A 46 14.54 7.14 3.05
N LEU A 47 15.82 7.52 3.18
CA LEU A 47 16.88 6.59 3.59
C LEU A 47 16.66 6.05 5.01
N THR A 48 16.29 6.93 5.95
CA THR A 48 16.04 6.54 7.34
C THR A 48 14.84 5.60 7.42
N LEU A 49 13.74 5.94 6.76
CA LEU A 49 12.52 5.12 6.69
C LEU A 49 12.79 3.75 6.04
N ARG A 50 13.57 3.69 4.94
CA ARG A 50 13.90 2.41 4.28
C ARG A 50 14.78 1.49 5.13
N SER A 51 15.61 2.06 6.01
CA SER A 51 16.65 1.33 6.75
C SER A 51 16.13 0.43 7.89
N HIS A 52 14.87 0.57 8.28
CA HIS A 52 14.26 -0.17 9.40
C HIS A 52 12.74 -0.24 9.20
N PRO A 53 12.05 -1.35 9.55
CA PRO A 53 10.61 -1.43 9.45
C PRO A 53 9.87 -0.65 10.57
N TRP A 54 10.01 0.68 10.58
CA TRP A 54 9.41 1.59 11.58
C TRP A 54 7.91 1.37 11.73
N ASN A 55 7.43 1.22 12.97
CA ASN A 55 6.02 0.97 13.27
C ASN A 55 5.10 2.07 12.73
N GLU A 56 5.50 3.34 12.89
CA GLU A 56 4.74 4.50 12.45
C GLU A 56 4.67 4.67 10.92
N ALA A 57 5.61 4.06 10.19
CA ALA A 57 5.64 4.09 8.72
C ALA A 57 5.15 2.77 8.08
N LYS A 58 4.83 1.74 8.87
CA LYS A 58 4.25 0.50 8.35
C LYS A 58 2.79 0.73 7.94
N LYS A 59 2.46 0.26 6.74
CA LYS A 59 1.11 0.31 6.18
C LYS A 59 0.75 -1.04 5.57
N ARG A 60 -0.54 -1.37 5.64
CA ARG A 60 -1.12 -2.58 5.05
C ARG A 60 -2.11 -2.18 3.97
N VAL A 61 -2.10 -2.93 2.89
CA VAL A 61 -2.97 -2.71 1.74
C VAL A 61 -3.31 -4.04 1.09
N ILE A 62 -4.51 -4.10 0.49
CA ILE A 62 -4.90 -5.19 -0.39
C ILE A 62 -4.76 -4.67 -1.82
N ILE A 63 -4.10 -5.44 -2.68
CA ILE A 63 -3.84 -5.05 -4.07
C ILE A 63 -4.46 -6.11 -4.98
N ALA A 64 -5.21 -5.68 -5.99
CA ALA A 64 -5.70 -6.54 -7.06
C ALA A 64 -4.63 -6.73 -8.15
N GLN A 65 -4.68 -7.89 -8.80
CA GLN A 65 -3.85 -8.23 -9.95
C GLN A 65 -4.04 -7.19 -11.06
N ASP A 66 -2.95 -6.85 -11.74
CA ASP A 66 -3.02 -6.01 -12.95
C ASP A 66 -3.63 -6.80 -14.12
N ASP A 67 -4.13 -6.10 -15.15
CA ASP A 67 -4.75 -6.76 -16.32
C ASP A 67 -3.77 -7.63 -17.12
N ASP A 68 -2.49 -7.24 -17.19
CA ASP A 68 -1.47 -8.12 -17.77
C ASP A 68 -0.73 -8.90 -16.69
N ASP A 69 -0.37 -10.13 -17.04
CA ASP A 69 0.47 -11.00 -16.23
C ASP A 69 1.97 -10.62 -16.31
N ALA A 70 2.78 -11.27 -15.46
CA ALA A 70 4.23 -11.16 -15.57
C ALA A 70 4.73 -11.87 -16.84
N ILE A 71 5.75 -11.30 -17.49
CA ILE A 71 6.24 -11.81 -18.78
C ILE A 71 6.86 -13.22 -18.63
N PHE A 72 7.56 -13.48 -17.53
CA PHE A 72 8.12 -14.78 -17.18
C PHE A 72 8.41 -14.87 -15.68
N GLY A 73 8.71 -16.09 -15.20
CA GLY A 73 9.15 -16.36 -13.82
C GLY A 73 8.01 -16.44 -12.80
N TYR A 74 7.11 -15.47 -12.81
CA TYR A 74 5.93 -15.41 -11.96
C TYR A 74 4.64 -15.50 -12.79
N ASP A 75 3.56 -15.99 -12.18
CA ASP A 75 2.25 -16.07 -12.83
C ASP A 75 1.56 -14.71 -12.91
N ARG A 76 1.80 -13.81 -11.94
CA ARG A 76 1.03 -12.57 -11.75
C ARG A 76 1.92 -11.40 -11.39
N ARG A 77 1.43 -10.19 -11.67
CA ARG A 77 2.01 -8.93 -11.23
C ARG A 77 0.95 -8.02 -10.61
N TYR A 78 1.40 -7.17 -9.71
CA TYR A 78 0.58 -6.24 -8.94
C TYR A 78 1.25 -4.87 -8.92
N THR A 79 0.48 -3.81 -9.09
CA THR A 79 1.01 -2.44 -9.00
C THR A 79 1.45 -2.10 -7.58
N LEU A 80 2.72 -1.70 -7.41
CA LEU A 80 3.23 -1.22 -6.13
C LEU A 80 2.56 0.10 -5.75
N PRO A 81 2.17 0.32 -4.48
CA PRO A 81 1.67 1.63 -4.05
C PRO A 81 2.71 2.73 -4.30
N GLU A 82 2.27 3.90 -4.79
CA GLU A 82 3.16 5.02 -5.12
C GLU A 82 3.96 5.52 -3.90
N ASP A 83 3.39 5.40 -2.71
CA ASP A 83 4.03 5.79 -1.45
C ASP A 83 4.95 4.70 -0.88
N ALA A 84 5.16 3.56 -1.54
CA ALA A 84 5.94 2.46 -0.97
C ALA A 84 7.46 2.66 -1.12
N LEU A 85 8.17 2.82 0.00
CA LEU A 85 9.63 2.89 0.04
C LEU A 85 10.30 1.50 0.09
N ARG A 86 9.61 0.51 0.67
CA ARG A 86 10.09 -0.87 0.83
C ARG A 86 8.91 -1.82 1.14
N VAL A 87 8.79 -2.92 0.40
CA VAL A 87 7.85 -4.00 0.74
C VAL A 87 8.45 -4.89 1.84
N LEU A 88 7.65 -5.25 2.85
CA LEU A 88 8.06 -6.10 3.97
C LEU A 88 7.54 -7.53 3.84
N SER A 89 6.29 -7.69 3.44
CA SER A 89 5.68 -9.00 3.24
C SER A 89 4.55 -8.98 2.23
N VAL A 90 4.37 -10.10 1.55
CA VAL A 90 3.22 -10.38 0.66
C VAL A 90 2.59 -11.69 1.14
N ASN A 91 1.28 -11.69 1.43
CA ASN A 91 0.53 -12.83 1.99
C ASN A 91 1.25 -13.50 3.18
N ASP A 92 1.69 -12.68 4.14
CA ASP A 92 2.49 -13.08 5.31
C ASP A 92 3.85 -13.73 5.01
N SER A 93 4.21 -13.90 3.73
CA SER A 93 5.55 -14.26 3.30
C SER A 93 6.48 -13.07 3.44
N LEU A 94 7.41 -13.15 4.40
CA LEU A 94 8.42 -12.12 4.65
C LEU A 94 9.39 -12.02 3.47
N GLY A 95 9.73 -10.78 3.10
CA GLY A 95 10.67 -10.51 2.02
C GLY A 95 12.08 -10.95 2.36
N ALA A 96 12.70 -11.74 1.47
CA ALA A 96 14.08 -12.23 1.47
C ALA A 96 14.65 -12.90 2.75
N ASP A 97 13.94 -12.90 3.88
CA ASP A 97 14.38 -13.53 5.14
C ASP A 97 13.77 -14.93 5.31
N ARG A 98 14.02 -15.80 4.34
CA ARG A 98 13.96 -17.25 4.55
C ARG A 98 15.35 -17.81 4.33
N ARG A 99 16.00 -18.21 5.43
CA ARG A 99 17.27 -18.95 5.43
C ARG A 99 17.22 -20.29 4.69
N ASN A 100 16.05 -20.71 4.22
CA ASN A 100 15.87 -21.90 3.39
C ASN A 100 15.61 -21.51 1.93
N ARG A 101 16.70 -21.15 1.24
CA ARG A 101 16.76 -21.19 -0.21
C ARG A 101 16.88 -22.64 -0.64
N ALA A 102 15.77 -23.37 -0.61
CA ALA A 102 15.75 -24.75 -1.07
C ALA A 102 15.66 -24.85 -2.61
N ASP A 103 14.91 -23.98 -3.31
CA ASP A 103 14.74 -24.14 -4.78
C ASP A 103 14.49 -22.81 -5.54
N GLY A 104 15.47 -21.91 -5.56
CA GLY A 104 15.69 -21.00 -6.70
C GLY A 104 14.74 -19.81 -6.95
N VAL A 105 13.49 -19.78 -6.47
CA VAL A 105 12.55 -18.65 -6.70
C VAL A 105 11.98 -18.14 -5.38
N HIS A 106 12.04 -16.82 -5.16
CA HIS A 106 11.41 -16.19 -4.00
C HIS A 106 9.89 -16.19 -4.20
N ASP A 107 9.09 -16.39 -3.14
CA ASP A 107 7.61 -16.34 -3.23
C ASP A 107 7.08 -15.08 -3.94
N TRP A 108 7.84 -13.99 -3.84
CA TRP A 108 7.58 -12.73 -4.51
C TRP A 108 8.88 -11.93 -4.72
N GLU A 109 8.84 -11.01 -5.69
CA GLU A 109 9.91 -10.06 -6.00
C GLU A 109 9.32 -8.67 -6.28
N VAL A 110 10.13 -7.61 -6.14
CA VAL A 110 9.76 -6.25 -6.54
C VAL A 110 10.69 -5.79 -7.65
N GLU A 111 10.12 -5.46 -8.81
CA GLU A 111 10.81 -4.99 -10.00
C GLU A 111 9.95 -3.92 -10.68
N ASP A 112 10.58 -2.84 -11.18
CA ASP A 112 9.92 -1.80 -11.99
C ASP A 112 8.60 -1.24 -11.40
N GLY A 113 8.55 -1.04 -10.08
CA GLY A 113 7.33 -0.57 -9.42
C GLY A 113 6.19 -1.59 -9.43
N LYS A 114 6.49 -2.87 -9.65
CA LYS A 114 5.57 -4.00 -9.57
C LYS A 114 6.00 -4.97 -8.49
N ILE A 115 5.02 -5.66 -7.93
CA ILE A 115 5.22 -6.85 -7.10
C ILE A 115 4.90 -8.05 -8.00
N LEU A 116 5.88 -8.91 -8.22
CA LEU A 116 5.72 -10.15 -8.98
C LEU A 116 5.53 -11.31 -7.98
N ALA A 117 4.49 -12.12 -8.16
CA ALA A 117 4.20 -13.22 -7.26
C ALA A 117 3.34 -14.30 -7.93
N ASN A 118 3.47 -15.54 -7.47
CA ASN A 118 2.53 -16.61 -7.86
C ASN A 118 1.28 -16.60 -6.97
N ALA A 119 1.35 -15.96 -5.82
CA ALA A 119 0.26 -15.87 -4.86
C ALA A 119 -0.91 -15.04 -5.41
N GLY A 120 -2.13 -15.35 -4.96
CA GLY A 120 -3.34 -14.61 -5.33
C GLY A 120 -4.60 -15.34 -4.88
N GLU A 121 -5.43 -14.69 -4.07
CA GLU A 121 -6.67 -15.26 -3.54
C GLU A 121 -7.89 -14.58 -4.17
N ILE A 122 -9.04 -15.28 -4.19
CA ILE A 122 -10.30 -14.66 -4.59
C ILE A 122 -10.76 -13.74 -3.46
N PRO A 123 -11.22 -12.50 -3.75
CA PRO A 123 -11.81 -11.64 -2.74
C PRO A 123 -12.98 -12.28 -2.00
N GLN A 124 -13.23 -11.82 -0.76
CA GLN A 124 -14.35 -12.27 0.04
C GLN A 124 -15.68 -12.10 -0.70
N THR A 125 -16.60 -13.06 -0.62
CA THR A 125 -17.89 -12.94 -1.30
C THR A 125 -18.72 -11.81 -0.69
N TRP A 126 -19.33 -10.99 -1.56
CA TRP A 126 -20.25 -9.95 -1.15
C TRP A 126 -21.51 -10.56 -0.51
N THR A 127 -21.92 -10.00 0.62
CA THR A 127 -23.11 -10.40 1.37
C THR A 127 -23.84 -9.16 1.86
N THR A 128 -25.15 -9.25 2.00
CA THR A 128 -25.99 -8.13 2.47
C THR A 128 -25.74 -7.81 3.95
N SER A 129 -26.08 -6.59 4.37
CA SER A 129 -25.98 -6.15 5.77
C SER A 129 -24.59 -6.34 6.40
N THR A 130 -23.55 -6.36 5.57
CA THR A 130 -22.17 -6.62 5.97
C THR A 130 -21.39 -5.32 5.89
N LYS A 131 -20.60 -5.02 6.93
CA LYS A 131 -19.72 -3.85 6.93
C LYS A 131 -18.44 -4.18 6.17
N TYR A 132 -18.17 -3.43 5.12
CA TYR A 132 -16.93 -3.46 4.37
C TYR A 132 -16.09 -2.23 4.69
N ILE A 133 -14.76 -2.40 4.68
CA ILE A 133 -13.81 -1.33 5.03
C ILE A 133 -13.16 -0.80 3.74
N ALA A 134 -12.86 0.50 3.73
CA ALA A 134 -12.15 1.13 2.62
C ALA A 134 -10.82 0.39 2.31
N GLY A 135 -10.59 0.09 1.04
CA GLY A 135 -9.44 -0.68 0.56
C GLY A 135 -9.64 -2.20 0.56
N GLU A 136 -10.79 -2.70 1.00
CA GLU A 136 -11.16 -4.11 0.80
C GLU A 136 -11.59 -4.39 -0.64
N TYR A 137 -11.65 -5.68 -0.98
CA TYR A 137 -12.19 -6.18 -2.24
C TYR A 137 -13.25 -7.22 -1.93
N VAL A 138 -14.24 -7.32 -2.81
CA VAL A 138 -15.32 -8.29 -2.74
C VAL A 138 -15.54 -8.97 -4.08
N SER A 139 -15.92 -10.24 -4.05
CA SER A 139 -16.38 -10.97 -5.24
C SER A 139 -17.90 -10.98 -5.29
N THR A 140 -18.46 -10.73 -6.46
CA THR A 140 -19.90 -10.73 -6.73
C THR A 140 -20.22 -11.77 -7.79
N THR A 141 -21.36 -12.44 -7.65
CA THR A 141 -21.86 -13.33 -8.70
C THR A 141 -22.39 -12.48 -9.84
N ALA A 142 -21.92 -12.74 -11.06
CA ALA A 142 -22.38 -12.02 -12.23
C ALA A 142 -23.82 -12.43 -12.60
N GLU A 143 -24.61 -11.47 -13.07
CA GLU A 143 -26.00 -11.72 -13.47
C GLU A 143 -26.05 -12.37 -14.86
N THR A 144 -27.03 -13.23 -15.13
CA THR A 144 -27.18 -13.79 -16.48
C THR A 144 -27.62 -12.70 -17.45
N TRP A 145 -26.96 -12.63 -18.61
CA TRP A 145 -27.27 -11.65 -19.65
C TRP A 145 -28.70 -11.80 -20.16
N ALA A 146 -29.39 -10.68 -20.29
CA ALA A 146 -30.70 -10.57 -20.91
C ALA A 146 -30.72 -9.39 -21.86
N THR A 147 -31.24 -9.59 -23.08
CA THR A 147 -31.42 -8.53 -24.08
C THR A 147 -32.51 -7.55 -23.67
N SER A 148 -32.48 -6.31 -24.19
CA SER A 148 -33.47 -5.26 -23.88
C SER A 148 -33.56 -4.91 -22.39
N THR A 149 -32.47 -5.12 -21.65
CA THR A 149 -32.35 -4.83 -20.22
C THR A 149 -31.35 -3.71 -20.03
N ALA A 150 -31.63 -2.78 -19.11
CA ALA A 150 -30.71 -1.70 -18.80
C ALA A 150 -29.63 -2.19 -17.82
N TYR A 151 -28.37 -2.03 -18.20
CA TYR A 151 -27.22 -2.34 -17.35
C TYR A 151 -26.44 -1.07 -17.01
N VAL A 152 -25.80 -1.07 -15.85
CA VAL A 152 -25.00 0.07 -15.38
C VAL A 152 -23.51 -0.22 -15.48
N ILE A 153 -22.71 0.83 -15.55
CA ILE A 153 -21.25 0.72 -15.56
C ILE A 153 -20.73 -0.03 -14.32
N GLY A 154 -19.74 -0.90 -14.53
CA GLY A 154 -19.11 -1.71 -13.49
C GLY A 154 -19.95 -2.90 -13.02
N GLN A 155 -21.09 -3.17 -13.64
CA GLN A 155 -21.85 -4.40 -13.40
C GLN A 155 -21.21 -5.58 -14.13
N TYR A 156 -21.25 -6.77 -13.53
CA TYR A 156 -20.80 -7.99 -14.17
C TYR A 156 -21.98 -8.83 -14.65
N VAL A 157 -21.90 -9.31 -15.88
CA VAL A 157 -22.90 -10.13 -16.56
C VAL A 157 -22.28 -11.41 -17.12
N THR A 158 -23.07 -12.43 -17.39
CA THR A 158 -22.59 -13.72 -17.91
C THR A 158 -23.39 -14.20 -19.11
N ASP A 159 -22.67 -14.79 -20.07
CA ASP A 159 -23.23 -15.63 -21.13
C ASP A 159 -22.54 -17.00 -21.07
N GLY A 160 -23.28 -18.02 -20.62
CA GLY A 160 -22.71 -19.33 -20.31
C GLY A 160 -21.70 -19.26 -19.16
N THR A 161 -20.42 -19.51 -19.46
CA THR A 161 -19.30 -19.50 -18.50
C THR A 161 -18.36 -18.32 -18.70
N THR A 162 -18.75 -17.34 -19.52
CA THR A 162 -17.97 -16.13 -19.76
C THR A 162 -18.62 -14.98 -19.03
N THR A 163 -17.86 -14.35 -18.14
CA THR A 163 -18.25 -13.11 -17.46
C THR A 163 -17.75 -11.92 -18.26
N TYR A 164 -18.59 -10.89 -18.38
CA TYR A 164 -18.26 -9.61 -18.98
C TYR A 164 -18.47 -8.48 -17.98
N GLU A 165 -17.60 -7.49 -18.01
CA GLU A 165 -17.81 -6.19 -17.35
C GLU A 165 -18.57 -5.25 -18.26
N VAL A 166 -19.57 -4.56 -17.72
CA VAL A 166 -20.27 -3.47 -18.39
C VAL A 166 -19.44 -2.20 -18.28
N LEU A 167 -18.86 -1.76 -19.40
CA LEU A 167 -17.98 -0.58 -19.47
C LEU A 167 -18.77 0.72 -19.64
N VAL A 168 -19.95 0.65 -20.24
CA VAL A 168 -20.82 1.80 -20.49
C VAL A 168 -22.25 1.44 -20.11
N ALA A 169 -22.94 2.34 -19.42
CA ALA A 169 -24.36 2.16 -19.14
C ALA A 169 -25.18 2.22 -20.44
N HIS A 170 -25.92 1.16 -20.74
CA HIS A 170 -26.68 1.00 -21.99
C HIS A 170 -27.90 0.09 -21.78
N THR A 171 -28.78 0.04 -22.77
CA THR A 171 -29.79 -1.02 -22.89
C THR A 171 -29.24 -2.10 -23.79
N SER A 172 -29.18 -3.34 -23.30
CA SER A 172 -28.51 -4.47 -23.95
C SER A 172 -29.13 -4.86 -25.29
N ASP A 173 -28.25 -5.24 -26.21
CA ASP A 173 -28.52 -5.99 -27.43
C ASP A 173 -27.91 -7.41 -27.27
N THR A 174 -27.52 -8.05 -28.37
CA THR A 174 -26.71 -9.26 -28.33
C THR A 174 -25.32 -8.95 -27.76
N ILE A 175 -24.75 -9.89 -27.00
CA ILE A 175 -23.38 -9.80 -26.46
C ILE A 175 -22.39 -9.38 -27.55
N ALA A 176 -22.46 -9.99 -28.72
CA ALA A 176 -21.54 -9.69 -29.83
C ALA A 176 -21.60 -8.23 -30.28
N ASN A 177 -22.80 -7.64 -30.35
CA ASN A 177 -22.98 -6.24 -30.74
C ASN A 177 -22.49 -5.29 -29.64
N ASP A 178 -22.75 -5.61 -28.38
CA ASP A 178 -22.34 -4.77 -27.25
C ASP A 178 -20.83 -4.81 -27.00
N VAL A 179 -20.18 -5.97 -27.19
CA VAL A 179 -18.71 -6.07 -27.20
C VAL A 179 -18.13 -5.25 -28.36
N THR A 180 -18.68 -5.38 -29.57
CA THR A 180 -18.20 -4.64 -30.76
C THR A 180 -18.37 -3.12 -30.61
N SER A 181 -19.43 -2.71 -29.91
CA SER A 181 -19.72 -1.29 -29.64
C SER A 181 -18.90 -0.71 -28.48
N GLY A 182 -18.14 -1.54 -27.76
CA GLY A 182 -17.37 -1.13 -26.59
C GLY A 182 -18.22 -0.93 -25.32
N ASN A 183 -19.43 -1.47 -25.30
CA ASN A 183 -20.32 -1.44 -24.12
C ASN A 183 -19.94 -2.50 -23.09
N LEU A 184 -19.37 -3.62 -23.54
CA LEU A 184 -18.85 -4.71 -22.72
C LEU A 184 -17.34 -4.87 -22.95
N ASP A 185 -16.65 -5.40 -21.94
CA ASP A 185 -15.30 -5.90 -22.10
C ASP A 185 -15.22 -7.11 -23.07
N THR A 186 -14.02 -7.67 -23.26
CA THR A 186 -13.83 -8.84 -24.13
C THR A 186 -14.34 -10.15 -23.51
N GLY A 187 -14.77 -10.13 -22.25
CA GLY A 187 -15.16 -11.29 -21.47
C GLY A 187 -13.98 -12.17 -21.02
N VAL A 188 -14.16 -12.81 -19.87
CA VAL A 188 -13.20 -13.77 -19.29
C VAL A 188 -13.96 -14.99 -18.79
N THR A 189 -13.36 -16.19 -18.91
CA THR A 189 -13.98 -17.40 -18.36
C THR A 189 -14.12 -17.29 -16.83
N GLY A 190 -15.34 -17.40 -16.35
CA GLY A 190 -15.69 -17.24 -14.94
C GLY A 190 -17.19 -17.05 -14.74
N THR A 191 -17.60 -16.93 -13.49
CA THR A 191 -18.99 -16.62 -13.09
C THR A 191 -19.07 -15.49 -12.07
N THR A 192 -17.93 -14.88 -11.75
CA THR A 192 -17.79 -13.86 -10.70
C THR A 192 -17.00 -12.67 -11.20
N GLY A 193 -17.36 -11.48 -10.74
CA GLY A 193 -16.56 -10.28 -10.89
C GLY A 193 -16.02 -9.78 -9.56
N SER A 194 -14.92 -9.02 -9.62
CA SER A 194 -14.29 -8.45 -8.43
C SER A 194 -14.53 -6.94 -8.36
N HIS A 195 -14.81 -6.43 -7.17
CA HIS A 195 -14.93 -5.00 -6.91
C HIS A 195 -13.99 -4.56 -5.79
N SER A 196 -13.47 -3.35 -5.90
CA SER A 196 -12.86 -2.63 -4.79
C SER A 196 -13.92 -1.90 -3.98
N VAL A 197 -13.65 -1.71 -2.70
CA VAL A 197 -14.44 -0.95 -1.74
C VAL A 197 -13.74 0.39 -1.49
N PRO A 198 -14.15 1.50 -2.14
CA PRO A 198 -13.43 2.77 -2.05
C PRO A 198 -13.59 3.44 -0.69
N THR A 199 -14.75 3.27 -0.04
CA THR A 199 -15.08 3.87 1.25
C THR A 199 -15.69 2.85 2.20
N THR A 200 -15.58 3.08 3.50
CA THR A 200 -16.16 2.18 4.51
C THR A 200 -17.68 2.34 4.50
N TYR A 201 -18.40 1.24 4.30
CA TYR A 201 -19.86 1.27 4.21
C TYR A 201 -20.47 -0.05 4.70
N THR A 202 -21.79 -0.07 4.89
CA THR A 202 -22.54 -1.29 5.17
C THR A 202 -23.38 -1.63 3.94
N SER A 203 -23.24 -2.85 3.43
CA SER A 203 -23.89 -3.27 2.18
C SER A 203 -25.41 -3.23 2.24
N GLY A 204 -25.98 -2.78 1.12
CA GLY A 204 -27.42 -2.70 0.93
C GLY A 204 -28.07 -4.05 0.64
N ALA A 205 -29.23 -4.00 0.00
CA ALA A 205 -30.02 -5.18 -0.35
C ALA A 205 -29.49 -5.92 -1.59
N THR A 206 -28.83 -5.22 -2.51
CA THR A 206 -28.31 -5.77 -3.77
C THR A 206 -26.95 -5.18 -4.11
N VAL A 207 -26.14 -5.95 -4.85
CA VAL A 207 -24.86 -5.49 -5.42
C VAL A 207 -25.09 -4.24 -6.29
N LEU A 208 -26.15 -4.24 -7.10
CA LEU A 208 -26.48 -3.13 -7.99
C LEU A 208 -26.74 -1.81 -7.25
N ALA A 209 -27.35 -1.84 -6.07
CA ALA A 209 -27.56 -0.64 -5.25
C ALA A 209 -26.23 -0.07 -4.72
N ASP A 210 -25.30 -0.95 -4.35
CA ASP A 210 -23.98 -0.57 -3.88
C ASP A 210 -23.11 -0.01 -5.02
N ILE A 211 -23.19 -0.58 -6.23
CA ILE A 211 -22.52 -0.04 -7.43
C ILE A 211 -23.04 1.37 -7.75
N ASN A 212 -24.36 1.56 -7.82
CA ASN A 212 -24.95 2.88 -8.11
C ASN A 212 -24.61 3.95 -7.06
N SER A 213 -24.38 3.52 -5.82
CA SER A 213 -23.96 4.42 -4.74
C SER A 213 -22.45 4.67 -4.73
N SER A 214 -21.69 4.14 -5.71
CA SER A 214 -20.23 4.17 -5.76
C SER A 214 -19.54 3.55 -4.53
N ASN A 215 -20.23 2.64 -3.85
CA ASN A 215 -19.67 1.86 -2.75
C ASN A 215 -18.78 0.71 -3.27
N LEU A 216 -19.02 0.28 -4.51
CA LEU A 216 -18.27 -0.76 -5.21
C LEU A 216 -17.81 -0.24 -6.58
N THR A 217 -16.55 -0.47 -6.89
CA THR A 217 -15.96 -0.15 -8.20
C THR A 217 -15.39 -1.42 -8.82
N ALA A 218 -15.74 -1.75 -10.06
CA ALA A 218 -15.21 -2.92 -10.76
C ALA A 218 -13.68 -2.85 -10.92
N VAL A 219 -13.02 -4.00 -10.83
CA VAL A 219 -11.55 -4.16 -10.94
C VAL A 219 -11.19 -5.40 -11.76
N GLY A 220 -12.09 -5.82 -12.64
CA GLY A 220 -11.89 -6.98 -13.50
C GLY A 220 -12.58 -8.27 -13.04
N SER A 221 -12.89 -9.08 -14.05
CA SER A 221 -13.48 -10.40 -13.91
C SER A 221 -12.49 -11.39 -13.27
N VAL A 222 -12.87 -12.01 -12.15
CA VAL A 222 -12.05 -13.02 -11.44
C VAL A 222 -10.68 -12.50 -10.94
N ALA A 223 -10.53 -11.17 -10.79
CA ALA A 223 -9.28 -10.56 -10.33
C ALA A 223 -8.85 -11.12 -8.97
N ARG A 224 -7.56 -11.47 -8.86
CA ARG A 224 -6.96 -12.02 -7.64
C ARG A 224 -6.38 -10.91 -6.79
N ILE A 225 -6.42 -11.09 -5.47
CA ILE A 225 -5.88 -10.13 -4.52
C ILE A 225 -4.72 -10.70 -3.71
N ILE A 226 -3.84 -9.81 -3.27
CA ILE A 226 -2.77 -10.09 -2.30
C ILE A 226 -2.80 -9.09 -1.14
N PHE A 227 -2.31 -9.53 0.01
CA PHE A 227 -2.15 -8.72 1.22
C PHE A 227 -0.70 -8.27 1.35
N VAL A 228 -0.47 -6.96 1.34
CA VAL A 228 0.88 -6.39 1.35
C VAL A 228 1.09 -5.56 2.60
N GLU A 229 2.22 -5.79 3.27
CA GLU A 229 2.75 -4.88 4.31
C GLU A 229 3.99 -4.19 3.75
N TYR A 230 4.05 -2.87 3.86
CA TYR A 230 5.13 -2.06 3.32
C TYR A 230 5.45 -0.87 4.21
N ILE A 231 6.62 -0.26 3.99
CA ILE A 231 7.01 1.01 4.57
C ILE A 231 6.62 2.12 3.62
N GLN A 232 5.72 2.99 4.08
CA GLN A 232 5.26 4.14 3.34
C GLN A 232 6.25 5.31 3.42
N GLN A 233 6.24 6.18 2.42
CA GLN A 233 6.89 7.48 2.41
C GLN A 233 6.09 8.42 3.31
N LEU A 234 6.31 8.33 4.61
CA LEU A 234 5.59 9.12 5.60
C LEU A 234 6.06 10.59 5.56
N THR A 235 5.24 11.48 5.02
CA THR A 235 5.55 12.92 4.89
C THR A 235 5.03 13.77 6.05
N ASP A 236 3.99 13.29 6.74
CA ASP A 236 3.37 13.97 7.87
C ASP A 236 4.26 13.90 9.13
N THR A 237 4.98 14.98 9.39
CA THR A 237 5.91 15.11 10.54
C THR A 237 5.23 15.08 11.91
N THR A 238 3.91 15.23 11.98
CA THR A 238 3.15 15.09 13.24
C THR A 238 3.09 13.64 13.70
N LYS A 239 3.20 12.70 12.77
CA LYS A 239 3.21 11.26 13.04
C LYS A 239 4.59 10.72 13.40
N PHE A 240 5.65 11.52 13.31
CA PHE A 240 7.00 11.08 13.63
C PHE A 240 7.25 11.07 15.14
N SER A 241 7.68 9.92 15.64
CA SER A 241 8.23 9.72 16.97
C SER A 241 9.46 10.59 17.19
N THR A 242 9.77 10.90 18.45
CA THR A 242 10.96 11.70 18.80
C THR A 242 12.25 11.04 18.32
N ASN A 243 12.35 9.71 18.38
CA ASN A 243 13.55 8.99 17.94
C ASN A 243 13.69 8.96 16.42
N LEU A 244 12.60 8.89 15.66
CA LEU A 244 12.66 9.03 14.21
C LEU A 244 13.08 10.44 13.81
N LYS A 245 12.57 11.48 14.49
CA LYS A 245 13.01 12.87 14.26
C LYS A 245 14.52 13.03 14.50
N GLU A 246 15.04 12.46 15.58
CA GLU A 246 16.47 12.45 15.89
C GLU A 246 17.28 11.74 14.80
N ALA A 247 16.85 10.55 14.38
CA ALA A 247 17.52 9.78 13.34
C ALA A 247 17.53 10.50 11.99
N ILE A 248 16.39 11.07 11.57
CA ILE A 248 16.30 11.84 10.32
C ILE A 248 17.19 13.10 10.41
N GLY A 249 17.17 13.81 11.54
CA GLY A 249 17.96 15.02 11.72
C GLY A 249 19.47 14.75 11.72
N GLU A 250 19.93 13.65 12.33
CA GLU A 250 21.35 13.28 12.27
C GLU A 250 21.75 12.78 10.88
N GLN A 251 20.89 12.02 10.19
CA GLN A 251 21.11 11.62 8.80
C GLN A 251 21.17 12.84 7.86
N LEU A 252 20.38 13.88 8.15
CA LEU A 252 20.43 15.16 7.45
C LEU A 252 21.74 15.90 7.77
N ALA A 253 22.16 15.95 9.04
CA ALA A 253 23.42 16.56 9.48
C ALA A 253 24.63 15.96 8.73
N ILE A 254 24.68 14.63 8.60
CA ILE A 254 25.73 13.91 7.86
C ILE A 254 25.81 14.36 6.39
N LYS A 255 24.66 14.66 5.76
CA LYS A 255 24.61 15.11 4.36
C LYS A 255 25.06 16.55 4.18
N ILE A 256 24.76 17.43 5.14
CA ILE A 256 25.00 18.87 5.00
C ILE A 256 26.37 19.33 5.54
N ILE A 257 26.93 18.65 6.55
CA ILE A 257 28.12 19.11 7.30
C ILE A 257 29.30 19.49 6.39
N THR A 258 29.70 18.62 5.46
CA THR A 258 30.86 18.90 4.58
C THR A 258 30.62 20.09 3.66
N ALA A 259 29.38 20.33 3.24
CA ALA A 259 29.05 21.48 2.42
C ALA A 259 29.01 22.79 3.22
N LEU A 260 28.73 22.70 4.53
CA LEU A 260 28.63 23.86 5.42
C LEU A 260 29.97 24.27 6.00
N THR A 261 30.67 23.35 6.67
CA THR A 261 31.85 23.65 7.49
C THR A 261 33.16 23.16 6.87
N ASN A 262 33.09 22.40 5.77
CA ASN A 262 34.23 21.68 5.19
C ASN A 262 34.91 20.71 6.19
N ASP A 263 34.20 20.30 7.25
CA ASP A 263 34.71 19.39 8.27
C ASP A 263 34.48 17.93 7.87
N THR A 264 35.50 17.31 7.29
CA THR A 264 35.48 15.90 6.91
C THR A 264 35.59 14.97 8.11
N LYS A 265 36.25 15.39 9.20
CA LYS A 265 36.40 14.59 10.41
C LYS A 265 35.09 14.57 11.20
N GLY A 266 34.47 15.73 11.39
CA GLY A 266 33.14 15.83 12.02
C GLY A 266 32.09 15.01 11.27
N LYS A 267 32.17 14.91 9.93
CA LYS A 267 31.30 14.00 9.16
C LYS A 267 31.48 12.54 9.55
N VAL A 268 32.73 12.08 9.69
CA VAL A 268 33.02 10.70 10.11
C VAL A 268 32.53 10.45 11.54
N ASP A 269 32.73 11.42 12.43
CA ASP A 269 32.25 11.33 13.81
C ASP A 269 30.72 11.27 13.89
N LEU A 270 30.01 12.04 13.06
CA LEU A 270 28.54 11.95 12.94
C LEU A 270 28.07 10.61 12.36
N ILE A 271 28.73 10.08 11.33
CA ILE A 271 28.41 8.73 10.79
C ILE A 271 28.58 7.68 11.88
N ASN A 272 29.70 7.71 12.62
CA ASN A 272 29.95 6.78 13.72
C ASN A 272 28.90 6.90 14.82
N LYS A 273 28.48 8.11 15.18
CA LYS A 273 27.43 8.35 16.18
C LYS A 273 26.07 7.84 15.70
N PHE A 274 25.71 8.12 14.46
CA PHE A 274 24.47 7.65 13.85
C PHE A 274 24.37 6.12 13.85
N GLU A 275 25.41 5.43 13.39
CA GLU A 275 25.44 3.98 13.29
C GLU A 275 25.54 3.27 14.64
N ARG A 276 26.27 3.84 15.60
CA ARG A 276 26.58 3.17 16.88
C ARG A 276 25.64 3.53 18.03
N LEU A 277 24.97 4.68 17.97
CA LEU A 277 24.14 5.18 19.05
C LEU A 277 22.71 5.47 18.61
N THR A 278 22.54 6.38 17.66
CA THR A 278 21.21 6.94 17.34
C THR A 278 20.30 5.93 16.67
N MET A 279 20.75 5.29 15.58
CA MET A 279 19.96 4.24 14.91
C MET A 279 19.71 3.03 15.81
N PRO A 280 20.69 2.46 16.53
CA PRO A 280 20.44 1.36 17.46
C PRO A 280 19.42 1.71 18.55
N LYS A 281 19.51 2.91 19.14
CA LYS A 281 18.55 3.38 20.15
C LYS A 281 17.16 3.54 19.56
N ALA A 282 17.05 4.19 18.40
CA ALA A 282 15.76 4.42 17.76
C ALA A 282 15.08 3.09 17.38
N ARG A 283 15.84 2.14 16.81
CA ARG A 283 15.37 0.78 16.53
C ARG A 283 14.93 0.03 17.78
N SER A 284 15.65 0.18 18.89
CA SER A 284 15.29 -0.46 20.15
C SER A 284 13.99 0.08 20.72
N VAL A 285 13.76 1.40 20.67
CA VAL A 285 12.52 2.01 21.19
C VAL A 285 11.34 1.65 20.30
N ASP A 286 11.48 1.79 18.98
CA ASP A 286 10.46 1.36 18.02
C ASP A 286 10.15 -0.14 18.17
N GLY A 287 11.19 -0.97 18.31
CA GLY A 287 11.03 -2.40 18.56
C GLY A 287 10.26 -2.72 19.85
N ALA A 288 10.36 -1.90 20.89
CA ALA A 288 9.63 -2.08 22.15
C ALA A 288 8.15 -1.68 22.05
N GLU A 289 7.79 -0.79 21.13
CA GLU A 289 6.39 -0.47 20.82
C GLU A 289 5.71 -1.61 20.03
N GLY A 290 6.48 -2.30 19.20
CA GLY A 290 6.01 -3.44 18.42
C GLY A 290 5.82 -4.69 19.27
N LYS A 291 4.60 -5.24 19.29
CA LYS A 291 4.40 -6.62 19.75
C LYS A 291 4.79 -7.60 18.63
N PRO A 292 5.42 -8.75 18.93
CA PRO A 292 5.66 -9.79 17.94
C PRO A 292 4.36 -10.10 17.20
N LYS A 293 4.42 -10.20 15.87
CA LYS A 293 3.29 -10.70 15.09
C LYS A 293 2.93 -12.08 15.67
N PRO A 294 1.69 -12.30 16.13
CA PRO A 294 1.23 -13.65 16.40
C PRO A 294 1.45 -14.47 15.12
N ILE A 295 1.88 -15.72 15.25
CA ILE A 295 1.90 -16.65 14.11
C ILE A 295 0.43 -16.93 13.79
N PHE A 296 -0.15 -16.08 12.95
CA PHE A 296 -1.46 -16.32 12.38
C PHE A 296 -1.24 -17.26 11.19
N ASN A 297 -1.39 -18.56 11.41
CA ASN A 297 -1.90 -19.41 10.34
C ASN A 297 -3.31 -18.84 10.09
N SER A 298 -3.60 -18.29 8.92
CA SER A 298 -4.77 -17.44 8.66
C SER A 298 -6.13 -18.16 8.86
N GLU A 299 -6.53 -18.36 10.11
CA GLU A 299 -7.84 -18.84 10.57
C GLU A 299 -8.90 -17.71 10.57
N TRP A 300 -8.45 -16.45 10.46
CA TRP A 300 -9.29 -15.26 10.58
C TRP A 300 -10.31 -15.12 9.43
N ILE A 301 -10.09 -15.77 8.29
CA ILE A 301 -11.02 -15.84 7.17
C ILE A 301 -12.08 -16.95 7.35
N ARG A 302 -11.83 -17.99 8.15
CA ARG A 302 -12.81 -19.07 8.44
C ARG A 302 -13.84 -18.69 9.51
N ALA A 303 -13.50 -17.81 10.45
CA ALA A 303 -14.36 -17.46 11.58
C ALA A 303 -15.64 -16.67 11.21
N ARG A 304 -15.74 -16.11 10.00
CA ARG A 304 -16.99 -15.50 9.50
C ARG A 304 -17.99 -16.52 8.95
N THR A 305 -17.66 -17.82 8.88
CA THR A 305 -18.45 -18.84 8.16
C THR A 305 -19.00 -20.00 8.99
N SER A 306 -18.76 -20.12 10.31
CA SER A 306 -19.42 -21.21 11.08
C SER A 306 -19.87 -20.78 12.47
N GLY A 307 -21.19 -20.57 12.59
CA GLY A 307 -21.85 -20.29 13.85
C GLY A 307 -23.37 -20.10 13.79
N THR A 308 -24.06 -20.48 12.72
CA THR A 308 -25.53 -20.61 12.74
C THR A 308 -25.88 -21.78 13.66
N ARG A 309 -26.30 -21.46 14.89
CA ARG A 309 -26.82 -22.45 15.83
C ARG A 309 -28.26 -22.75 15.45
N SER A 310 -28.48 -23.72 14.55
CA SER A 310 -29.81 -24.32 14.36
C SER A 310 -30.12 -25.17 15.59
N TYR A 311 -30.96 -24.67 16.47
CA TYR A 311 -31.61 -25.52 17.47
C TYR A 311 -32.69 -26.33 16.76
N TRP A 312 -32.46 -27.63 16.63
CA TRP A 312 -33.53 -28.59 16.43
C TRP A 312 -34.31 -28.71 17.74
N GLY A 313 -35.60 -28.37 17.67
CA GLY A 313 -36.64 -28.61 18.66
C GLY A 313 -37.96 -28.65 17.93
#